data_AF-A0A3B1DID1-F1
#
_entry.id   AF-A0A3B1DID1-F1
#
_cell.length_a   1.000
_cell.length_b   1.000
_cell.length_c   1.000
_cell.angle_alpha   90.00
_cell.angle_beta   90.00
_cell.angle_gamma   90.00
#
_symmetry.space_group_name_H-M   'P 1'
#
loop_
_entity.id
_entity.type
_entity.pdbx_description
1 polymer ?
#
loop_
_entity_poly.entity_id
_entity_poly.type
_entity_poly.pdbx_seq_one_letter_code
_entity_poly.pdbx_strand_id
1 'polypeptide(L)'
;PQPKPSTSTSSSLKQTVPKNWKQGRLSSMRQAAFEVEEGNKKVEITVMTAGGDLLPNVNRWRGQVNLKPIGKDELKNTIQPIRIDGHDGMFFELIGTKGTKNISIFAVVVEVNHQQWFIKLTGDSLLAAKEKERFLAYAKSIKF
;
A
#
# COMPACT_ATOMS: atom_id res chain seq x y z
N PRO A 1 9.47 -33.41 -20.21
CA PRO A 1 8.09 -33.52 -19.68
C PRO A 1 7.92 -32.63 -18.44
N GLN A 2 6.84 -31.84 -18.41
CA GLN A 2 6.58 -30.61 -17.62
C GLN A 2 6.94 -30.62 -16.11
N PRO A 3 7.38 -29.47 -15.56
CA PRO A 3 7.20 -29.20 -14.14
C PRO A 3 5.74 -28.83 -13.85
N LYS A 4 5.23 -29.41 -12.76
CA LYS A 4 3.85 -29.33 -12.24
C LYS A 4 3.43 -27.87 -12.00
N PRO A 5 2.17 -27.49 -12.29
CA PRO A 5 1.67 -26.17 -11.93
C PRO A 5 1.59 -26.05 -10.41
N SER A 6 2.36 -25.13 -9.84
CA SER A 6 2.18 -24.69 -8.45
C SER A 6 0.88 -23.91 -8.38
N THR A 7 -0.17 -24.57 -7.87
CA THR A 7 -1.43 -23.96 -7.47
C THR A 7 -1.17 -22.92 -6.40
N SER A 8 -1.02 -21.68 -6.84
CA SER A 8 -1.02 -20.51 -5.97
C SER A 8 -2.47 -20.21 -5.65
N THR A 9 -2.96 -20.71 -4.52
CA THR A 9 -4.27 -20.32 -3.99
C THR A 9 -4.19 -18.84 -3.59
N SER A 10 -4.40 -17.96 -4.56
CA SER A 10 -4.62 -16.54 -4.33
C SER A 10 -5.85 -16.41 -3.44
N SER A 11 -5.69 -15.84 -2.25
CA SER A 11 -6.81 -15.26 -1.52
C SER A 11 -7.49 -14.27 -2.48
N SER A 12 -8.68 -14.62 -2.96
CA SER A 12 -9.40 -13.88 -3.99
C SER A 12 -10.13 -12.70 -3.37
N LEU A 13 -9.36 -11.73 -2.85
CA LEU A 13 -9.88 -10.40 -2.54
C LEU A 13 -10.69 -9.90 -3.73
N LYS A 14 -11.98 -9.61 -3.53
CA LYS A 14 -12.78 -8.97 -4.57
C LYS A 14 -12.33 -7.50 -4.64
N GLN A 15 -11.79 -7.11 -5.78
CA GLN A 15 -11.17 -5.81 -5.98
C GLN A 15 -11.29 -5.38 -7.44
N THR A 16 -11.31 -4.07 -7.69
CA THR A 16 -11.31 -3.50 -9.04
C THR A 16 -9.93 -2.91 -9.34
N VAL A 17 -9.14 -3.64 -10.12
CA VAL A 17 -7.76 -3.24 -10.47
C VAL A 17 -7.77 -2.29 -11.67
N PRO A 18 -7.09 -1.12 -11.60
CA PRO A 18 -6.93 -0.24 -12.76
C PRO A 18 -6.23 -0.94 -13.94
N LYS A 19 -6.67 -0.65 -15.17
CA LYS A 19 -6.16 -1.31 -16.39
C LYS A 19 -4.65 -1.13 -16.63
N ASN A 20 -4.08 -0.05 -16.12
CA ASN A 20 -2.66 0.29 -16.27
C ASN A 20 -1.75 -0.42 -15.25
N TRP A 21 -2.31 -1.17 -14.31
CA TRP A 21 -1.56 -1.89 -13.29
C TRP A 21 -1.24 -3.30 -13.77
N LYS A 22 0.04 -3.66 -13.70
CA LYS A 22 0.52 -5.01 -14.04
C LYS A 22 0.62 -5.86 -12.79
N GLN A 23 0.41 -7.17 -12.90
CA GLN A 23 0.56 -8.08 -11.78
C GLN A 23 2.02 -8.07 -11.29
N GLY A 24 2.20 -7.81 -10.00
CA GLY A 24 3.49 -7.85 -9.32
C GLY A 24 3.77 -9.20 -8.68
N ARG A 25 4.88 -9.30 -7.94
CA ARG A 25 5.26 -10.53 -7.25
C ARG A 25 4.43 -10.75 -5.98
N LEU A 26 3.61 -11.80 -5.99
CA LEU A 26 2.91 -12.30 -4.83
C LEU A 26 3.85 -13.09 -3.89
N SER A 27 3.45 -13.21 -2.64
CA SER A 27 4.09 -14.05 -1.62
C SER A 27 3.03 -14.51 -0.61
N SER A 28 3.38 -15.41 0.31
CA SER A 28 2.45 -15.85 1.37
C SER A 28 1.90 -14.70 2.23
N MET A 29 2.62 -13.58 2.31
CA MET A 29 2.20 -12.39 3.05
C MET A 29 1.46 -11.35 2.19
N ARG A 30 1.63 -11.38 0.85
CA ARG A 30 1.01 -10.42 -0.07
C ARG A 30 -0.25 -11.02 -0.69
N GLN A 31 -1.39 -10.54 -0.22
CA GLN A 31 -2.72 -10.92 -0.72
C GLN A 31 -2.95 -10.38 -2.14
N ALA A 32 -2.37 -9.23 -2.47
CA ALA A 32 -2.28 -8.70 -3.83
C ALA A 32 -0.96 -7.93 -4.03
N ALA A 33 -0.48 -7.89 -5.27
CA ALA A 33 0.71 -7.13 -5.65
C ALA A 33 0.58 -6.65 -7.10
N PHE A 34 0.90 -5.38 -7.35
CA PHE A 34 0.86 -4.75 -8.65
C PHE A 34 2.04 -3.80 -8.86
N GLU A 35 2.31 -3.47 -10.11
CA GLU A 35 3.33 -2.51 -10.49
C GLU A 35 2.78 -1.59 -11.59
N VAL A 36 3.16 -0.31 -11.51
CA VAL A 36 2.92 0.68 -12.55
C VAL A 36 4.27 1.27 -12.95
N GLU A 37 4.49 1.36 -14.25
CA GLU A 37 5.74 1.86 -14.84
C GLU A 37 5.40 2.94 -15.87
N GLU A 38 6.11 4.06 -15.81
CA GLU A 38 6.03 5.15 -16.79
C GLU A 38 7.45 5.66 -17.08
N GLY A 39 8.00 5.28 -18.24
CA GLY A 39 9.40 5.56 -18.57
C GLY A 39 10.36 4.89 -17.59
N ASN A 40 11.19 5.69 -16.90
CA ASN A 40 12.13 5.21 -15.88
C ASN A 40 11.55 5.23 -14.45
N LYS A 41 10.27 5.55 -14.31
CA LYS A 41 9.56 5.64 -13.03
C LYS A 41 8.79 4.37 -12.76
N LYS A 42 8.75 3.97 -11.50
CA LYS A 42 8.04 2.78 -11.05
C LYS A 42 7.41 3.02 -9.68
N VAL A 43 6.20 2.48 -9.51
CA VAL A 43 5.56 2.30 -8.20
C VAL A 43 5.10 0.86 -8.06
N GLU A 44 5.25 0.32 -6.86
CA GLU A 44 4.73 -0.98 -6.45
C GLU A 44 3.51 -0.77 -5.56
N ILE A 45 2.45 -1.53 -5.78
CA ILE A 45 1.25 -1.56 -4.94
C ILE A 45 1.13 -2.93 -4.31
N THR A 46 0.87 -3.02 -3.01
CA THR A 46 0.73 -4.28 -2.28
C THR A 46 -0.45 -4.23 -1.32
N VAL A 47 -1.09 -5.38 -1.12
CA VAL A 47 -2.06 -5.62 -0.06
C VAL A 47 -1.53 -6.74 0.81
N MET A 48 -1.40 -6.49 2.11
CA MET A 48 -0.90 -7.47 3.08
C MET A 48 -1.65 -7.35 4.40
N THR A 49 -1.66 -8.43 5.16
CA THR A 49 -2.08 -8.42 6.57
C THR A 49 -0.83 -8.35 7.45
N ALA A 50 -0.87 -7.54 8.50
CA ALA A 50 0.17 -7.52 9.52
C ALA A 50 -0.45 -7.15 10.87
N GLY A 51 0.37 -7.10 11.92
CA GLY A 51 -0.05 -6.68 13.26
C GLY A 51 0.87 -5.64 13.87
N GLY A 52 0.60 -5.33 15.13
CA GLY A 52 1.34 -4.36 15.94
C GLY A 52 0.80 -2.95 15.87
N ASP A 53 1.32 -2.08 16.72
CA ASP A 53 0.80 -0.72 16.88
C ASP A 53 0.99 0.14 15.61
N LEU A 54 0.04 1.04 15.39
CA LEU A 54 0.03 1.95 14.25
C LEU A 54 1.25 2.87 14.21
N LEU A 55 1.64 3.45 15.36
CA LEU A 55 2.74 4.43 15.41
C LEU A 55 4.10 3.84 15.01
N PRO A 56 4.55 2.68 15.56
CA PRO A 56 5.75 2.00 15.07
C PRO A 56 5.68 1.63 13.59
N ASN A 57 4.52 1.20 13.09
CA ASN A 57 4.30 0.91 11.67
C ASN A 57 4.53 2.15 10.80
N VAL A 58 3.90 3.27 11.14
CA VAL A 58 4.05 4.55 10.43
C VAL A 58 5.50 5.03 10.50
N ASN A 59 6.15 4.97 11.66
CA ASN A 59 7.56 5.35 11.81
C ASN A 59 8.50 4.46 11.00
N ARG A 60 8.22 3.16 10.84
CA ARG A 60 8.95 2.29 9.90
C ARG A 60 8.83 2.78 8.46
N TRP A 61 7.62 3.13 8.02
CA TRP A 61 7.42 3.64 6.65
C TRP A 61 8.06 5.01 6.45
N ARG A 62 8.02 5.90 7.45
CA ARG A 62 8.73 7.18 7.43
C ARG A 62 10.23 6.99 7.25
N GLY A 63 10.83 6.04 7.95
CA GLY A 63 12.24 5.68 7.78
C GLY A 63 12.58 5.19 6.36
N GLN A 64 11.67 4.49 5.67
CA GLN A 64 11.87 4.04 4.29
C GLN A 64 12.01 5.19 3.29
N VAL A 65 11.41 6.35 3.60
CA VAL A 65 11.47 7.58 2.80
C VAL A 65 12.33 8.67 3.45
N ASN A 66 13.20 8.30 4.40
CA ASN A 66 14.12 9.21 5.09
C ASN A 66 13.44 10.39 5.84
N LEU A 67 12.22 10.18 6.32
CA LEU A 67 11.53 11.11 7.20
C LEU A 67 11.84 10.79 8.67
N LYS A 68 11.96 11.83 9.50
CA LYS A 68 12.12 11.68 10.94
C LYS A 68 10.91 10.96 11.55
N PRO A 69 11.10 10.11 12.57
CA PRO A 69 9.98 9.53 13.31
C PRO A 69 9.14 10.63 13.95
N ILE A 70 7.86 10.35 14.15
CA ILE A 70 6.89 11.25 14.77
C ILE A 70 6.36 10.68 16.08
N GLY A 71 5.76 11.56 16.90
CA GLY A 71 5.06 11.20 18.13
C GLY A 71 3.57 10.85 17.91
N LYS A 72 2.88 10.48 19.01
CA LYS A 72 1.43 10.15 18.98
C LYS A 72 0.56 11.32 18.55
N ASP A 73 0.88 12.53 18.98
CA ASP A 73 0.05 13.70 18.65
C ASP A 73 0.25 14.16 17.21
N GLU A 74 1.49 14.12 16.72
CA GLU A 74 1.79 14.37 15.30
C GLU A 74 1.15 13.32 14.41
N LEU A 75 1.11 12.05 14.82
CA LEU A 75 0.45 10.98 14.07
C LEU A 75 -1.02 11.33 13.80
N LYS A 76 -1.76 11.81 14.81
CA LYS A 76 -3.17 12.21 14.65
C LYS A 76 -3.35 13.25 13.53
N ASN A 77 -2.40 14.16 13.38
CA ASN A 77 -2.45 15.22 12.37
C ASN A 77 -2.07 14.74 10.95
N THR A 78 -1.49 13.54 10.82
CA THR A 78 -1.13 12.94 9.52
C THR A 78 -2.18 11.98 8.97
N ILE A 79 -3.14 11.58 9.79
CA ILE A 79 -4.21 10.66 9.40
C ILE A 79 -5.21 11.39 8.53
N GLN A 80 -5.44 10.86 7.32
CA GLN A 80 -6.58 11.22 6.48
C GLN A 80 -7.63 10.11 6.61
N PRO A 81 -8.83 10.37 7.17
CA PRO A 81 -9.87 9.35 7.29
C PRO A 81 -10.31 8.83 5.92
N ILE A 82 -10.54 7.52 5.81
CA ILE A 82 -11.07 6.87 4.60
C ILE A 82 -12.00 5.73 5.01
N ARG A 83 -13.08 5.52 4.26
CA ARG A 83 -14.00 4.39 4.48
C ARG A 83 -13.83 3.37 3.36
N ILE A 84 -13.65 2.09 3.72
CA ILE A 84 -13.48 0.98 2.78
C ILE A 84 -14.41 -0.15 3.20
N ASP A 85 -15.27 -0.59 2.29
CA ASP A 85 -16.23 -1.68 2.53
C ASP A 85 -17.06 -1.54 3.82
N GLY A 86 -17.40 -0.31 4.21
CA GLY A 86 -18.15 -0.05 5.44
C GLY A 86 -17.29 0.02 6.73
N HIS A 87 -15.99 -0.24 6.63
CA HIS A 87 -15.03 -0.11 7.73
C HIS A 87 -14.31 1.23 7.70
N ASP A 88 -14.03 1.78 8.88
CA ASP A 88 -13.21 2.98 9.03
C ASP A 88 -11.73 2.61 8.85
N GLY A 89 -11.03 3.45 8.09
CA GLY A 89 -9.63 3.30 7.77
C GLY A 89 -8.90 4.63 7.83
N MET A 90 -7.58 4.53 7.76
CA MET A 90 -6.65 5.64 7.86
C MET A 90 -5.75 5.65 6.65
N PHE A 91 -5.68 6.77 5.96
CA PHE A 91 -4.78 7.01 4.85
C PHE A 91 -3.60 7.89 5.30
N PHE A 92 -2.40 7.48 4.90
CA PHE A 92 -1.14 8.19 5.14
C PHE A 92 -0.45 8.48 3.82
N GLU A 93 0.02 9.71 3.69
CA GLU A 93 0.80 10.18 2.55
C GLU A 93 2.19 10.60 3.05
N LEU A 94 3.21 9.84 2.69
CA LEU A 94 4.59 10.06 3.11
C LEU A 94 5.43 10.34 1.87
N ILE A 95 5.99 11.54 1.79
CA ILE A 95 6.82 11.99 0.66
C ILE A 95 8.21 12.30 1.20
N GLY A 96 9.23 11.68 0.62
CA GLY A 96 10.61 11.86 1.05
C GLY A 96 11.59 11.38 0.01
N THR A 97 12.73 10.84 0.44
CA THR A 97 13.84 10.49 -0.45
C THR A 97 14.49 9.15 -0.11
N LYS A 98 15.14 8.57 -1.12
CA LYS A 98 16.06 7.43 -0.97
C LYS A 98 17.28 7.69 -1.84
N GLY A 99 18.38 8.08 -1.21
CA GLY A 99 19.52 8.67 -1.90
C GLY A 99 19.11 9.98 -2.58
N THR A 100 19.38 10.11 -3.88
CA THR A 100 19.02 11.30 -4.68
C THR A 100 17.61 11.24 -5.28
N LYS A 101 16.87 10.15 -5.10
CA LYS A 101 15.54 9.95 -5.69
C LYS A 101 14.43 10.34 -4.74
N ASN A 102 13.46 11.10 -5.22
CA ASN A 102 12.21 11.38 -4.50
C ASN A 102 11.32 10.14 -4.53
N ILE A 103 11.01 9.59 -3.37
CA ILE A 103 10.12 8.44 -3.23
C ILE A 103 8.96 8.74 -2.29
N SER A 104 7.81 8.14 -2.59
CA SER A 104 6.60 8.29 -1.79
C SER A 104 6.11 6.93 -1.31
N ILE A 105 5.51 6.93 -0.13
CA ILE A 105 4.71 5.84 0.40
C ILE A 105 3.32 6.35 0.68
N PHE A 106 2.34 5.76 0.03
CA PHE A 106 0.93 5.92 0.34
C PHE A 106 0.49 4.65 1.07
N ALA A 107 -0.14 4.77 2.22
CA ALA A 107 -0.57 3.62 3.01
C ALA A 107 -2.01 3.81 3.47
N VAL A 108 -2.86 2.83 3.21
CA VAL A 108 -4.17 2.71 3.85
C VAL A 108 -4.12 1.57 4.85
N VAL A 109 -4.60 1.86 6.06
CA VAL A 109 -4.77 0.90 7.14
C VAL A 109 -6.25 0.77 7.45
N VAL A 110 -6.76 -0.45 7.47
CA VAL A 110 -8.15 -0.75 7.86
C VAL A 110 -8.15 -2.00 8.72
N GLU A 111 -8.93 -1.97 9.80
CA GLU A 111 -9.09 -3.10 10.71
C GLU A 111 -10.43 -3.78 10.45
N VAL A 112 -10.40 -5.07 10.15
CA VAL A 112 -11.58 -5.90 9.91
C VAL A 112 -11.42 -7.19 10.71
N ASN A 113 -12.39 -7.50 11.57
CA ASN A 113 -12.38 -8.72 12.40
C ASN A 113 -11.06 -8.93 13.18
N HIS A 114 -10.56 -7.87 13.84
CA HIS A 114 -9.26 -7.86 14.56
C HIS A 114 -8.02 -8.11 13.69
N GLN A 115 -8.14 -8.08 12.36
CA GLN A 115 -7.03 -8.16 11.42
C GLN A 115 -6.78 -6.80 10.79
N GLN A 116 -5.55 -6.31 10.89
CA GLN A 116 -5.13 -5.10 10.18
C GLN A 116 -4.70 -5.43 8.76
N TRP A 117 -5.28 -4.69 7.82
CA TRP A 117 -4.97 -4.72 6.40
C TRP A 117 -4.17 -3.48 6.03
N PHE A 118 -3.07 -3.69 5.31
CA PHE A 118 -2.19 -2.65 4.81
C PHE A 118 -2.22 -2.67 3.29
N ILE A 119 -2.77 -1.61 2.71
CA ILE A 119 -2.74 -1.36 1.26
C ILE A 119 -1.71 -0.27 1.04
N LYS A 120 -0.60 -0.59 0.36
CA LYS A 120 0.52 0.34 0.20
C LYS A 120 0.86 0.56 -1.26
N LEU A 121 1.13 1.80 -1.64
CA LEU A 121 1.86 2.17 -2.84
C LEU A 121 3.23 2.72 -2.44
N THR A 122 4.29 2.31 -3.12
CA THR A 122 5.66 2.75 -2.85
C THR A 122 6.44 2.92 -4.15
N GLY A 123 7.10 4.06 -4.34
CA GLY A 123 7.96 4.26 -5.51
C GLY A 123 8.22 5.72 -5.83
N ASP A 124 8.49 6.01 -7.11
CA ASP A 124 8.79 7.37 -7.60
C ASP A 124 7.67 8.36 -7.24
N SER A 125 8.01 9.50 -6.65
CA SER A 125 7.01 10.43 -6.11
C SER A 125 6.13 11.08 -7.17
N LEU A 126 6.66 11.33 -8.38
CA LEU A 126 5.87 11.94 -9.45
C LEU A 126 4.85 10.94 -10.01
N LEU A 127 5.26 9.69 -10.17
CA LEU A 127 4.33 8.63 -10.58
C LEU A 127 3.33 8.29 -9.47
N ALA A 128 3.77 8.26 -8.21
CA ALA A 128 2.89 8.06 -7.07
C ALA A 128 1.79 9.14 -7.02
N ALA A 129 2.15 10.42 -7.17
CA ALA A 129 1.19 11.51 -7.21
C ALA A 129 0.16 11.34 -8.34
N LYS A 130 0.58 10.95 -9.55
CA LYS A 130 -0.33 10.65 -10.68
C LYS A 130 -1.26 9.46 -10.41
N GLU A 131 -0.78 8.45 -9.69
CA GLU A 131 -1.54 7.24 -9.38
C GLU A 131 -2.37 7.36 -8.08
N LYS A 132 -2.30 8.49 -7.35
CA LYS A 132 -2.96 8.65 -6.05
C LYS A 132 -4.46 8.38 -6.10
N GLU A 133 -5.17 8.99 -7.05
CA GLU A 133 -6.61 8.81 -7.17
C GLU A 133 -6.98 7.36 -7.52
N ARG A 134 -6.22 6.74 -8.45
CA ARG A 134 -6.39 5.33 -8.80
C ARG A 134 -6.10 4.40 -7.64
N PHE A 135 -5.09 4.71 -6.84
CA PHE A 135 -4.75 3.98 -5.62
C PHE A 135 -5.86 4.05 -4.57
N LEU A 136 -6.40 5.24 -4.31
CA LEU A 136 -7.51 5.41 -3.37
C LEU A 136 -8.80 4.76 -3.86
N ALA A 137 -9.09 4.85 -5.16
CA ALA A 137 -10.23 4.15 -5.77
C ALA A 137 -10.08 2.63 -5.69
N TYR A 138 -8.90 2.11 -5.98
CA TYR A 138 -8.57 0.69 -5.81
C TYR A 138 -8.76 0.25 -4.36
N ALA A 139 -8.20 0.98 -3.38
CA ALA A 139 -8.35 0.67 -1.97
C ALA A 139 -9.83 0.61 -1.55
N LYS A 140 -10.64 1.59 -1.98
CA LYS A 140 -12.10 1.62 -1.72
C LYS A 140 -12.89 0.49 -2.40
N SER A 141 -12.35 -0.12 -3.44
CA SER A 141 -12.98 -1.21 -4.17
C SER A 141 -12.80 -2.59 -3.51
N ILE A 142 -11.84 -2.71 -2.59
CA ILE A 142 -11.54 -3.96 -1.89
C ILE A 142 -12.72 -4.36 -1.02
N LYS A 143 -13.06 -5.65 -1.05
CA LYS A 143 -14.01 -6.31 -0.14
C LYS A 143 -13.27 -7.24 0.80
N PHE A 144 -13.52 -7.10 2.10
CA PHE A 144 -12.86 -7.87 3.16
C PHE A 144 -13.68 -9.08 3.60
#